data_AF-A0A839U3C3-F1
#
_entry.id   AF-A0A839U3C3-F1
#
_cell.length_a   1.000
_cell.length_b   1.000
_cell.length_c   1.000
_cell.angle_alpha   90.00
_cell.angle_beta   90.00
_cell.angle_gamma   90.00
#
_symmetry.space_group_name_H-M   'P 1'
#
loop_
_entity.id
_entity.type
_entity.pdbx_description
1 polymer ?
#
loop_
_entity_poly.entity_id
_entity_poly.type
_entity_poly.pdbx_seq_one_letter_code
_entity_poly.pdbx_strand_id
1 'polypeptide(L)' 'MDNRVEIIDKINLVRRHVDLVGMAVEAIEDRNQADALSEGVWIVQTSLRELKELAKDALASEDALNK' A
#
# COMPACT_ATOMS: atom_id res chain seq x y z
N MET A 1 2.51 -22.63 1.55
CA MET A 1 2.09 -21.35 2.14
C MET A 1 0.79 -20.97 1.45
N ASP A 2 -0.21 -20.53 2.21
CA ASP A 2 -1.52 -20.17 1.67
C ASP A 2 -1.36 -18.88 0.84
N ASN A 3 -1.66 -18.90 -0.47
CA ASN A 3 -1.48 -17.77 -1.41
C ASN A 3 -2.08 -16.45 -0.86
N ARG A 4 -3.07 -16.59 0.04
CA ARG A 4 -3.80 -15.55 0.75
C ARG A 4 -2.91 -14.71 1.68
N VAL A 5 -2.05 -15.38 2.47
CA VAL A 5 -1.08 -14.71 3.35
C VAL A 5 -0.03 -13.96 2.52
N GLU A 6 0.37 -14.54 1.39
CA GLU A 6 1.38 -13.95 0.50
C GLU A 6 0.91 -12.62 -0.14
N ILE A 7 -0.36 -12.50 -0.52
CA ILE A 7 -0.90 -11.26 -1.10
C ILE A 7 -0.92 -10.13 -0.07
N ILE A 8 -1.43 -10.38 1.14
CA ILE A 8 -1.47 -9.37 2.21
C ILE A 8 -0.05 -8.94 2.59
N ASP A 9 0.88 -9.89 2.69
CA ASP A 9 2.28 -9.60 3.02
C ASP A 9 2.96 -8.74 1.95
N LYS A 10 2.70 -9.02 0.66
CA LYS A 10 3.17 -8.18 -0.44
C LYS A 10 2.60 -6.76 -0.38
N ILE A 11 1.31 -6.60 -0.11
CA ILE A 11 0.69 -5.27 0.05
C ILE A 11 1.35 -4.50 1.22
N ASN A 12 1.56 -5.17 2.36
CA ASN A 12 2.23 -4.56 3.51
C ASN A 12 3.71 -4.22 3.21
N LEU A 13 4.39 -5.01 2.38
CA LEU A 13 5.75 -4.73 1.93
C LEU A 13 5.80 -3.47 1.07
N VAL A 14 4.91 -3.34 0.08
CA VAL A 14 4.85 -2.15 -0.78
C VAL A 14 4.54 -0.91 0.05
N ARG A 15 3.61 -1.00 1.01
CA ARG A 15 3.29 0.14 1.90
C ARG A 15 4.52 0.67 2.64
N ARG A 16 5.35 -0.23 3.19
CA ARG A 16 6.61 0.15 3.86
C ARG A 16 7.58 0.88 2.93
N HIS A 17 7.69 0.46 1.67
CA HIS A 17 8.56 1.14 0.70
C HIS A 17 8.04 2.54 0.37
N VAL A 18 6.72 2.70 0.23
CA VAL A 18 6.10 3.99 -0.04
C VAL A 18 6.28 4.96 1.13
N ASP A 19 6.16 4.47 2.37
CA ASP A 19 6.45 5.26 3.57
C ASP A 19 7.92 5.75 3.58
N LEU A 20 8.87 4.89 3.22
CA LEU A 20 10.29 5.26 3.09
C LEU A 20 10.53 6.30 1.98
N VAL A 21 9.83 6.19 0.86
CA VAL A 21 9.89 7.21 -0.20
C VAL A 21 9.34 8.54 0.33
N GLY A 22 8.21 8.54 1.02
CA GLY A 22 7.64 9.72 1.68
C GLY A 22 8.65 10.46 2.57
N MET A 23 9.33 9.71 3.45
CA MET A 23 10.38 10.27 4.30
C MET A 23 11.56 10.84 3.50
N ALA A 24 11.92 10.21 2.38
CA ALA A 24 12.97 10.72 1.49
C ALA A 24 12.53 11.99 0.75
N VAL A 25 11.23 12.12 0.43
CA VAL A 25 10.67 13.34 -0.18
C VAL A 25 10.79 14.54 0.76
N GLU A 26 10.48 14.34 2.04
CA GLU A 26 10.62 15.40 3.06
C GLU A 26 12.07 15.92 3.21
N ALA A 27 13.06 15.11 2.79
CA ALA A 27 14.47 15.49 2.78
C ALA A 27 14.93 16.23 1.51
N ILE A 28 14.07 16.40 0.50
CA ILE A 28 14.41 17.10 -0.75
C ILE A 28 14.37 18.62 -0.51
N GLU A 29 15.46 19.31 -0.86
CA GLU A 29 15.55 20.78 -0.73
C GLU A 29 14.77 21.55 -1.81
N ASP A 30 14.58 20.94 -2.98
CA ASP A 30 13.74 21.49 -4.05
C ASP A 30 12.26 21.25 -3.74
N ARG A 31 11.60 22.30 -3.24
CA ARG A 31 10.17 22.29 -2.89
C ARG A 31 9.26 21.80 -4.02
N ASN A 32 9.53 22.15 -5.28
CA ASN A 32 8.65 21.75 -6.38
C ASN A 32 8.73 20.24 -6.63
N GLN A 33 9.92 19.65 -6.50
CA GLN A 33 10.09 18.19 -6.59
C GLN A 33 9.54 17.48 -5.35
N ALA A 34 9.70 18.07 -4.17
CA ALA A 34 9.17 17.53 -2.93
C ALA A 34 7.63 17.49 -2.95
N ASP A 35 6.96 18.53 -3.43
CA ASP A 35 5.50 18.59 -3.49
C ASP A 35 4.92 17.55 -4.47
N ALA A 36 5.47 17.48 -5.69
CA ALA A 36 5.02 16.54 -6.71
C ALA A 36 5.24 15.07 -6.29
N LEU A 37 6.38 14.77 -5.66
CA LEU A 37 6.68 13.43 -5.19
C LEU A 37 5.85 13.06 -3.96
N SER A 38 5.57 14.02 -3.06
CA SER A 38 4.69 13.83 -1.90
C SER A 38 3.25 13.50 -2.33
N GLU A 39 2.75 14.19 -3.35
CA GLU A 39 1.44 13.90 -3.94
C GLU A 39 1.40 12.47 -4.53
N GLY A 40 2.43 12.08 -5.29
CA GLY A 40 2.54 10.72 -5.83
C GLY A 40 2.58 9.64 -4.74
N VAL A 41 3.33 9.87 -3.67
CA VAL A 41 3.39 8.97 -2.50
C VAL A 41 2.01 8.83 -1.86
N TRP A 42 1.29 9.94 -1.66
CA TRP A 42 -0.04 9.95 -1.06
C TRP A 42 -1.06 9.15 -1.88
N ILE A 43 -1.05 9.31 -3.21
CA ILE A 43 -1.90 8.54 -4.13
C ILE A 43 -1.65 7.04 -3.95
N VAL A 44 -0.38 6.61 -3.98
CA VAL A 44 -0.01 5.20 -3.85
C VAL A 44 -0.39 4.64 -2.48
N GLN A 45 -0.17 5.39 -1.39
CA GLN A 45 -0.60 4.97 -0.04
C GLN A 45 -2.11 4.76 0.04
N THR A 46 -2.89 5.62 -0.60
CA THR A 46 -4.35 5.53 -0.64
C THR A 46 -4.78 4.29 -1.42
N SER A 47 -4.26 4.08 -2.63
CA SER A 47 -4.56 2.88 -3.43
C SER A 47 -4.16 1.57 -2.72
N LEU A 48 -3.01 1.55 -2.03
CA LEU A 48 -2.59 0.37 -1.27
C LEU A 48 -3.51 0.07 -0.09
N ARG A 49 -4.07 1.11 0.55
CA ARG A 49 -5.06 0.94 1.62
C ARG A 49 -6.34 0.31 1.07
N GLU A 50 -6.84 0.82 -0.04
CA GLU A 50 -8.04 0.26 -0.70
C GLU A 50 -7.82 -1.18 -1.14
N LEU A 51 -6.69 -1.48 -1.78
CA LEU A 51 -6.32 -2.84 -2.18
C LEU A 51 -6.23 -3.79 -0.99
N LYS A 52 -5.74 -3.32 0.16
CA LYS A 52 -5.68 -4.13 1.39
C LYS A 52 -7.08 -4.48 1.90
N GLU A 53 -8.01 -3.53 1.91
CA GLU A 53 -9.38 -3.81 2.35
C GLU A 53 -10.11 -4.71 1.35
N LEU A 54 -9.97 -4.46 0.04
CA LEU A 54 -10.51 -5.37 -1.01
C LEU A 54 -9.96 -6.79 -0.89
N ALA A 55 -8.66 -6.93 -0.60
CA ALA A 55 -8.05 -8.23 -0.38
C ALA A 55 -8.66 -8.93 0.84
N LYS A 56 -8.85 -8.22 1.96
CA LYS A 56 -9.51 -8.79 3.15
C LYS A 56 -10.94 -9.20 2.87
N ASP A 57 -11.71 -8.38 2.15
CA ASP A 57 -13.11 -8.66 1.82
C ASP A 57 -13.23 -9.88 0.90
N ALA A 58 -12.36 -10.00 -0.11
CA ALA A 58 -12.30 -11.15 -0.99
C ALA A 58 -11.97 -12.45 -0.22
N LEU A 59 -11.03 -12.37 0.72
CA LEU A 59 -10.64 -13.49 1.58
C LEU A 59 -11.78 -13.92 2.52
N ALA A 60 -12.48 -12.96 3.13
CA ALA A 60 -13.62 -13.23 4.00
C ALA A 60 -14.81 -13.85 3.21
N SER A 61 -15.01 -13.44 1.97
CA SER A 61 -16.03 -13.99 1.07
C SER A 61 -15.73 -15.44 0.68
N GLU A 62 -14.48 -15.78 0.34
CA GLU A 62 -14.07 -17.16 0.08
C GLU A 62 -14.23 -18.06 1.31
N ASP A 63 -13.88 -17.59 2.51
CA ASP A 63 -14.06 -18.34 3.74
C ASP A 63 -15.54 -18.58 4.08
N ALA A 64 -16.44 -17.67 3.67
CA ALA A 64 -17.88 -17.83 3.83
C ALA A 64 -18.49 -18.85 2.84
N LEU A 65 -17.92 -18.97 1.63
CA LEU A 65 -18.36 -19.92 0.59
C LEU A 65 -17.86 -21.35 0.81
N ASN A 66 -16.78 -21.52 1.57
CA ASN A 66 -16.17 -22.83 1.87
C ASN A 66 -16.63 -23.45 3.21
N LYS A 67 -17.67 -22.90 3.85
CA LYS A 67 -18.33 -23.43 5.05
C LYS A 67 -19.66 -24.09 4.71
#